data_AF-A0A1V1PRY3-F1
#
_entry.id   AF-A0A1V1PRY3-F1
#
_cell.length_a   1.000
_cell.length_b   1.000
_cell.length_c   1.000
_cell.angle_alpha   90.00
_cell.angle_beta   90.00
_cell.angle_gamma   90.00
#
_symmetry.space_group_name_H-M   'P 1'
#
loop_
_entity.id
_entity.type
_entity.pdbx_description
1 polymer ?
#
loop_
_entity_poly.entity_id
_entity_poly.type
_entity_poly.pdbx_seq_one_letter_code
_entity_poly.pdbx_strand_id
1 'polypeptide(L)'
;MRRASAAYGLNTCGDYVGFRKKKDAPVAYICCGTGEFTDLDGPDEASNGYYAAAINDHGEIVGTALDRPSVLVWTRTGKLVSSKAVDFGPPLKINNAGQILCSYGIIDGETEFWVPAAPRCTDFTATDINNLGHAVGSGRPLDRHGQTEACLWGPNSTCWNLNDLIDNEPVHLRRATAINDAGWIAADSYLLESIGES
;
A
#
# COMPACT_ATOMS: atom_id res chain seq x y z
N MET A 1 -18.91 10.02 24.60
CA MET A 1 -17.84 10.01 23.59
C MET A 1 -17.87 8.67 22.86
N ARG A 2 -17.99 8.66 21.51
CA ARG A 2 -17.78 7.43 20.74
C ARG A 2 -16.29 7.09 20.75
N ARG A 3 -15.92 5.97 21.35
CA ARG A 3 -14.59 5.37 21.16
C ARG A 3 -14.56 4.81 19.73
N ALA A 4 -13.56 5.21 18.96
CA ALA A 4 -13.33 4.70 17.61
C ALA A 4 -11.89 4.21 17.54
N SER A 5 -11.70 2.99 17.05
CA SER A 5 -10.40 2.39 16.80
C SER A 5 -10.51 1.47 15.59
N ALA A 6 -9.45 1.40 14.80
CA ALA A 6 -9.32 0.42 13.72
C ALA A 6 -7.92 -0.20 13.76
N ALA A 7 -7.81 -1.42 13.24
CA ALA A 7 -6.55 -2.08 12.92
C ALA A 7 -6.42 -2.13 11.40
N TYR A 8 -5.23 -1.84 10.89
CA TYR A 8 -4.94 -1.74 9.46
C TYR A 8 -3.80 -2.65 9.01
N GLY A 9 -2.79 -2.88 9.87
CA GLY A 9 -1.66 -3.77 9.60
C GLY A 9 -1.55 -4.89 10.62
N LEU A 10 -1.04 -6.04 10.18
CA LEU A 10 -0.77 -7.23 11.00
C LEU A 10 0.52 -7.88 10.46
N ASN A 11 1.44 -8.28 11.34
CA ASN A 11 2.62 -9.06 10.97
C ASN A 11 2.53 -10.52 11.43
N THR A 12 3.50 -11.34 11.02
CA THR A 12 3.57 -12.76 11.39
C THR A 12 3.80 -13.03 12.88
N CYS A 13 4.30 -12.06 13.65
CA CYS A 13 4.41 -12.15 15.10
C CYS A 13 3.06 -11.97 15.82
N GLY A 14 2.00 -11.64 15.08
CA GLY A 14 0.68 -11.33 15.65
C GLY A 14 0.56 -9.90 16.16
N ASP A 15 1.54 -9.04 15.90
CA ASP A 15 1.42 -7.62 16.22
C ASP A 15 0.55 -6.95 15.17
N TYR A 16 -0.34 -6.05 15.62
CA TYR A 16 -1.15 -5.26 14.71
C TYR A 16 -1.12 -3.79 15.05
N VAL A 17 -1.28 -2.97 14.02
CA VAL A 17 -1.17 -1.52 14.09
C VAL A 17 -2.42 -0.86 13.55
N GLY A 18 -2.66 0.38 13.96
CA GLY A 18 -3.77 1.16 13.45
C GLY A 18 -3.87 2.51 14.15
N PHE A 19 -5.10 2.92 14.44
CA PHE A 19 -5.35 4.16 15.17
C PHE A 19 -6.43 4.00 16.24
N ARG A 20 -6.36 4.85 17.26
CA ARG A 20 -7.41 5.01 18.28
C ARG A 20 -7.69 6.49 18.53
N LYS A 21 -8.97 6.83 18.68
CA LYS A 21 -9.39 8.19 18.98
C LYS A 21 -9.13 8.51 20.45
N LYS A 22 -8.27 9.51 20.72
CA LYS A 22 -8.14 10.15 22.04
C LYS A 22 -8.97 11.44 22.11
N LYS A 23 -8.95 12.10 23.27
CA LYS A 23 -9.74 13.31 23.56
C LYS A 23 -9.48 14.44 22.56
N ASP A 24 -8.21 14.61 22.17
CA ASP A 24 -7.77 15.73 21.36
C ASP A 24 -7.63 15.35 19.87
N ALA A 25 -6.86 14.30 19.58
CA ALA A 25 -6.64 13.80 18.22
C ALA A 25 -6.55 12.26 18.18
N PRO A 26 -6.76 11.60 17.02
CA PRO A 26 -6.41 10.19 16.86
C PRO A 26 -4.89 10.00 16.97
N VAL A 27 -4.50 8.88 17.60
CA VAL A 27 -3.10 8.48 17.72
C VAL A 27 -2.91 7.10 17.11
N ALA A 28 -1.77 6.89 16.48
CA ALA A 28 -1.38 5.57 16.02
C ALA A 28 -1.01 4.67 17.19
N TYR A 29 -1.21 3.37 17.04
CA TYR A 29 -0.80 2.39 18.04
C TYR A 29 -0.16 1.16 17.39
N ILE A 30 0.61 0.43 18.19
CA ILE A 30 0.91 -0.99 18.01
C ILE A 30 0.29 -1.77 19.17
N CYS A 31 -0.29 -2.93 18.87
CA CYS A 31 -0.71 -3.90 19.85
C CYS A 31 0.12 -5.17 19.62
N CYS A 32 0.94 -5.52 20.61
CA CYS A 32 1.74 -6.73 20.54
C CYS A 32 0.84 -7.96 20.73
N GLY A 33 1.28 -9.14 20.28
CA GLY A 33 0.52 -10.40 20.39
C GLY A 33 0.04 -10.79 21.81
N THR A 34 0.50 -10.09 22.86
CA THR A 34 0.03 -10.19 24.25
C THR A 34 -1.25 -9.36 24.55
N GLY A 35 -1.71 -8.51 23.63
CA GLY A 35 -2.88 -7.64 23.77
C GLY A 35 -2.59 -6.26 24.39
N GLU A 36 -1.33 -5.92 24.60
CA GLU A 36 -0.92 -4.62 25.15
C GLU A 36 -0.80 -3.56 24.06
N PHE A 37 -1.45 -2.40 24.26
CA PHE A 37 -1.42 -1.28 23.34
C PHE A 37 -0.36 -0.25 23.73
N THR A 38 0.56 0.03 22.81
CA THR A 38 1.52 1.14 22.90
C THR A 38 1.13 2.21 21.88
N ASP A 39 1.01 3.47 22.32
CA ASP A 39 0.88 4.59 21.39
C ASP A 39 2.21 4.83 20.69
N LEU A 40 2.18 5.08 19.39
CA LEU A 40 3.37 5.48 18.65
C LEU A 40 3.65 6.97 18.89
N ASP A 41 4.93 7.36 18.92
CA ASP A 41 5.33 8.75 19.05
C ASP A 41 4.82 9.58 17.87
N GLY A 42 4.32 10.78 18.12
CA GLY A 42 3.91 11.71 17.06
C GLY A 42 5.08 12.55 16.57
N PRO A 43 5.11 12.97 15.30
CA PRO A 43 5.97 14.10 14.93
C PRO A 43 5.46 15.36 15.64
N ASP A 44 6.38 16.21 16.11
CA ASP A 44 6.06 17.40 16.91
C ASP A 44 5.02 18.34 16.25
N GLU A 45 4.90 18.29 14.92
CA GLU A 45 4.03 19.15 14.12
C GLU A 45 2.62 18.58 13.84
N ALA A 46 2.35 17.29 14.09
CA ALA A 46 1.07 16.65 13.70
C ALA A 46 -0.08 16.93 14.68
N SER A 47 -0.54 18.18 14.71
CA SER A 47 -1.61 18.65 15.60
C SER A 47 -2.96 17.94 15.41
N ASN A 48 -3.25 17.43 14.20
CA ASN A 48 -4.51 16.76 13.88
C ASN A 48 -4.48 15.24 14.07
N GLY A 49 -3.35 14.68 14.52
CA GLY A 49 -3.18 13.25 14.73
C GLY A 49 -2.59 12.50 13.55
N TYR A 50 -2.38 11.21 13.75
CA TYR A 50 -1.70 10.31 12.82
C TYR A 50 -2.21 8.88 12.99
N TYR A 51 -1.99 8.04 11.99
CA TYR A 51 -2.34 6.62 12.03
C TYR A 51 -1.24 5.76 11.42
N ALA A 52 -1.10 4.54 11.92
CA ALA A 52 -0.27 3.51 11.31
C ALA A 52 -1.08 2.76 10.25
N ALA A 53 -0.52 2.63 9.06
CA ALA A 53 -1.15 1.97 7.92
C ALA A 53 -0.73 0.50 7.80
N ALA A 54 0.56 0.20 8.02
CA ALA A 54 1.10 -1.14 7.85
C ALA A 54 2.28 -1.41 8.80
N ILE A 55 2.58 -2.70 8.97
CA ILE A 55 3.70 -3.22 9.77
C ILE A 55 4.29 -4.42 9.02
N ASN A 56 5.61 -4.52 8.97
CA ASN A 56 6.30 -5.70 8.39
C ASN A 56 6.69 -6.73 9.49
N ASP A 57 7.27 -7.86 9.08
CA ASP A 57 7.63 -8.95 10.00
C ASP A 57 8.81 -8.61 10.92
N HIS A 58 9.58 -7.56 10.59
CA HIS A 58 10.60 -7.01 11.47
C HIS A 58 10.04 -6.04 12.51
N GLY A 59 8.74 -5.71 12.42
CA GLY A 59 8.07 -4.77 13.32
C GLY A 59 8.33 -3.31 12.96
N GLU A 60 8.78 -3.02 11.74
CA GLU A 60 8.83 -1.67 11.21
C GLU A 60 7.42 -1.26 10.80
N ILE A 61 7.01 -0.08 11.23
CA ILE A 61 5.63 0.42 11.09
C ILE A 61 5.68 1.65 10.21
N VAL A 62 4.74 1.75 9.27
CA VAL A 62 4.57 2.92 8.41
C VAL A 62 3.18 3.52 8.57
N GLY A 63 3.07 4.83 8.35
CA GLY A 63 1.81 5.55 8.48
C GLY A 63 1.94 7.01 8.06
N THR A 64 0.92 7.80 8.33
CA THR A 64 0.86 9.21 7.91
C THR A 64 0.23 10.08 8.98
N ALA A 65 0.61 11.36 8.97
CA ALA A 65 -0.14 12.42 9.62
C ALA A 65 -1.43 12.73 8.87
N LEU A 66 -2.43 13.29 9.56
CA LEU A 66 -3.74 13.63 8.99
C LEU A 66 -3.81 15.03 8.37
N ASP A 67 -2.89 15.92 8.76
CA ASP A 67 -2.80 17.29 8.26
C ASP A 67 -2.01 17.41 6.95
N ARG A 68 -1.05 16.51 6.73
CA ARG A 68 -0.26 16.43 5.49
C ARG A 68 0.07 14.98 5.10
N PRO A 69 0.03 14.65 3.80
CA PRO A 69 0.61 13.41 3.30
C PRO A 69 2.07 13.31 3.73
N SER A 70 2.37 12.29 4.52
CA SER A 70 3.71 12.03 5.04
C SER A 70 3.91 10.54 5.19
N VAL A 71 5.16 10.13 5.12
CA VAL A 71 5.60 8.81 5.56
C VAL A 71 6.25 8.98 6.91
N LEU A 72 5.60 8.40 7.90
CA LEU A 72 6.09 8.25 9.25
C LEU A 72 6.55 6.81 9.41
N VAL A 73 7.75 6.61 9.93
CA VAL A 73 8.32 5.28 10.19
C VAL A 73 8.58 5.15 11.68
N TRP A 74 8.02 4.11 12.28
CA TRP A 74 8.25 3.76 13.67
C TRP A 74 8.89 2.38 13.81
N THR A 75 9.62 2.25 14.90
CA THR A 75 10.08 0.96 15.40
C THR A 75 8.96 0.21 16.12
N ARG A 76 9.14 -1.09 16.33
CA ARG A 76 8.22 -1.94 17.10
C ARG A 76 7.96 -1.43 18.52
N THR A 77 8.88 -0.66 19.11
CA THR A 77 8.71 -0.08 20.46
C THR A 77 7.90 1.22 20.46
N GLY A 78 7.40 1.67 19.30
CA GLY A 78 6.62 2.89 19.18
C GLY A 78 7.42 4.16 18.90
N LYS A 79 8.76 4.07 18.84
CA LYS A 79 9.61 5.24 18.61
C LYS A 79 9.59 5.65 17.14
N LEU A 80 9.33 6.93 16.87
CA LEU A 80 9.43 7.54 15.54
C LEU A 80 10.91 7.65 15.15
N VAL A 81 11.26 7.14 13.96
CA VAL A 81 12.64 7.15 13.45
C VAL A 81 12.79 7.90 12.13
N SER A 82 11.70 8.08 11.38
CA SER A 82 11.68 8.91 10.18
C SER A 82 10.33 9.59 10.01
N SER A 83 10.36 10.82 9.51
CA SER A 83 9.19 11.61 9.15
C SER A 83 9.52 12.40 7.90
N LYS A 84 8.85 12.08 6.80
CA LYS A 84 9.12 12.67 5.48
C LYS A 84 7.81 13.08 4.83
N ALA A 85 7.72 14.32 4.38
CA ALA A 85 6.63 14.74 3.51
C ALA A 85 6.80 14.07 2.13
N VAL A 86 5.72 13.55 1.55
CA VAL A 86 5.77 12.84 0.27
C VAL A 86 4.64 13.28 -0.64
N ASP A 87 4.94 13.35 -1.94
CA ASP A 87 3.94 13.65 -2.97
C ASP A 87 3.25 12.38 -3.51
N PHE A 88 3.69 11.19 -3.07
CA PHE A 88 3.14 9.89 -3.49
C PHE A 88 1.80 9.51 -2.86
N GLY A 89 1.24 10.37 -2.01
CA GLY A 89 0.13 10.00 -1.14
C GLY A 89 0.59 9.18 0.07
N PRO A 90 -0.36 8.83 0.96
CA PRO A 90 -0.05 8.13 2.20
C PRO A 90 0.52 6.73 1.95
N PRO A 91 1.33 6.18 2.87
CA PRO A 91 1.79 4.82 2.78
C PRO A 91 0.62 3.83 2.95
N LEU A 92 0.68 2.75 2.18
CA LEU A 92 -0.32 1.69 2.13
C LEU A 92 0.23 0.38 2.71
N LYS A 93 1.47 0.04 2.34
CA LYS A 93 2.14 -1.21 2.73
C LYS A 93 3.63 -0.97 2.95
N ILE A 94 4.25 -1.88 3.69
CA ILE A 94 5.71 -2.00 3.83
C ILE A 94 6.06 -3.48 3.69
N ASN A 95 7.11 -3.81 2.94
CA ASN A 95 7.63 -5.18 2.84
C ASN A 95 8.78 -5.41 3.84
N ASN A 96 9.28 -6.64 3.94
CA ASN A 96 10.38 -7.01 4.85
C ASN A 96 11.76 -6.49 4.37
N ALA A 97 11.85 -5.97 3.15
CA ALA A 97 13.03 -5.23 2.69
C ALA A 97 13.01 -3.76 3.14
N GLY A 98 11.95 -3.31 3.81
CA GLY A 98 11.78 -1.91 4.25
C GLY A 98 11.23 -0.98 3.15
N GLN A 99 10.85 -1.53 2.01
CA GLN A 99 10.26 -0.75 0.91
C GLN A 99 8.81 -0.39 1.24
N ILE A 100 8.48 0.88 1.09
CA ILE A 100 7.19 1.46 1.46
C ILE A 100 6.40 1.73 0.20
N LEU A 101 5.30 1.03 0.02
CA LEU A 101 4.35 1.29 -1.05
C LEU A 101 3.42 2.43 -0.65
N CYS A 102 3.39 3.49 -1.45
CA CYS A 102 2.43 4.59 -1.39
C CYS A 102 1.43 4.49 -2.56
N SER A 103 0.42 5.36 -2.59
CA SER A 103 -0.55 5.39 -3.68
C SER A 103 0.09 5.53 -5.06
N TYR A 104 1.13 6.36 -5.16
CA TYR A 104 1.76 6.73 -6.44
C TYR A 104 3.24 6.33 -6.59
N GLY A 105 3.81 5.60 -5.64
CA GLY A 105 5.25 5.38 -5.59
C GLY A 105 5.68 4.29 -4.62
N ILE A 106 6.95 3.90 -4.73
CA ILE A 106 7.65 3.07 -3.75
C ILE A 106 8.81 3.90 -3.20
N ILE A 107 8.97 3.90 -1.88
CA ILE A 107 10.13 4.49 -1.21
C ILE A 107 11.03 3.35 -0.73
N ASP A 108 12.32 3.44 -1.03
CA ASP A 108 13.35 2.47 -0.64
C ASP A 108 14.52 3.21 0.00
N GLY A 109 14.52 3.25 1.34
CA GLY A 109 15.38 4.14 2.12
C GLY A 109 15.15 5.60 1.73
N GLU A 110 16.17 6.25 1.19
CA GLU A 110 16.09 7.63 0.71
C GLU A 110 15.63 7.74 -0.76
N THR A 111 15.57 6.62 -1.48
CA THR A 111 15.25 6.59 -2.91
C THR A 111 13.74 6.59 -3.11
N GLU A 112 13.27 7.39 -4.05
CA GLU A 112 11.87 7.51 -4.43
C GLU A 112 11.68 6.99 -5.85
N PHE A 113 10.99 5.86 -5.97
CA PHE A 113 10.56 5.33 -7.24
C PHE A 113 9.14 5.80 -7.50
N TRP A 114 8.98 6.75 -8.41
CA TRP A 114 7.70 6.91 -9.07
C TRP A 114 7.39 5.58 -9.74
N VAL A 115 6.30 4.94 -9.31
CA VAL A 115 5.73 3.85 -10.09
C VAL A 115 5.40 4.52 -11.42
N PRO A 116 6.14 4.21 -12.50
CA PRO A 116 5.98 4.95 -13.73
C PRO A 116 4.51 4.79 -14.13
N ALA A 117 3.92 5.87 -14.65
CA ALA A 117 2.85 5.70 -15.61
C ALA A 117 3.36 4.61 -16.54
N ALA A 118 2.71 3.44 -16.54
CA ALA A 118 3.03 2.42 -17.53
C ALA A 118 3.13 3.16 -18.86
N PRO A 119 4.02 2.81 -19.80
CA PRO A 119 4.09 3.52 -21.08
C PRO A 119 2.76 3.56 -21.84
N ARG A 120 1.69 2.97 -21.28
CA ARG A 120 0.32 3.01 -21.74
C ARG A 120 -0.74 3.28 -20.67
N CYS A 121 -0.45 3.62 -19.39
CA CYS A 121 -1.49 3.82 -18.37
C CYS A 121 -1.35 5.13 -17.56
N THR A 122 -2.47 5.83 -17.36
CA THR A 122 -2.70 6.94 -16.43
C THR A 122 -3.52 6.47 -15.22
N ASP A 123 -3.71 7.32 -14.20
CA ASP A 123 -4.58 7.03 -13.04
C ASP A 123 -4.33 5.65 -12.39
N PHE A 124 -3.13 5.48 -11.84
CA PHE A 124 -2.75 4.24 -11.20
C PHE A 124 -3.05 4.25 -9.70
N THR A 125 -3.24 3.06 -9.15
CA THR A 125 -3.44 2.84 -7.72
C THR A 125 -2.80 1.51 -7.37
N ALA A 126 -1.77 1.57 -6.52
CA ALA A 126 -1.15 0.36 -6.00
C ALA A 126 -2.00 -0.25 -4.87
N THR A 127 -1.94 -1.57 -4.73
CA THR A 127 -2.74 -2.33 -3.76
C THR A 127 -1.87 -3.17 -2.84
N ASP A 128 -0.77 -3.73 -3.36
CA ASP A 128 0.08 -4.63 -2.58
C ASP A 128 1.52 -4.67 -3.12
N ILE A 129 2.46 -5.09 -2.27
CA ILE A 129 3.89 -5.24 -2.60
C ILE A 129 4.45 -6.51 -1.94
N ASN A 130 5.28 -7.26 -2.66
CA ASN A 130 5.97 -8.44 -2.11
C ASN A 130 7.41 -8.10 -1.64
N ASN A 131 8.07 -9.05 -0.98
CA ASN A 131 9.44 -8.89 -0.45
C ASN A 131 10.52 -8.87 -1.54
N LEU A 132 10.16 -9.08 -2.81
CA LEU A 132 11.05 -8.94 -3.97
C LEU A 132 10.95 -7.53 -4.60
N GLY A 133 10.14 -6.64 -4.04
CA GLY A 133 9.93 -5.28 -4.55
C GLY A 133 9.01 -5.20 -5.77
N HIS A 134 8.24 -6.25 -6.03
CA HIS A 134 7.17 -6.20 -7.03
C HIS A 134 5.89 -5.70 -6.38
N ALA A 135 5.30 -4.65 -6.96
CA ALA A 135 4.02 -4.12 -6.53
C ALA A 135 2.93 -4.43 -7.57
N VAL A 136 1.69 -4.53 -7.13
CA VAL A 136 0.54 -4.75 -8.00
C VAL A 136 -0.57 -3.77 -7.71
N GLY A 137 -1.48 -3.62 -8.67
CA GLY A 137 -2.62 -2.71 -8.54
C GLY A 137 -3.38 -2.57 -9.85
N SER A 138 -3.78 -1.34 -10.14
CA SER A 138 -4.47 -1.02 -11.38
C SER A 138 -4.01 0.30 -11.99
N GLY A 139 -4.20 0.44 -13.30
CA GLY A 139 -4.05 1.69 -14.05
C GLY A 139 -5.12 1.81 -15.14
N ARG A 140 -5.28 2.99 -15.74
CA ARG A 140 -6.17 3.24 -16.88
C ARG A 140 -5.38 3.40 -18.16
N PRO A 141 -5.61 2.59 -19.20
CA PRO A 141 -4.89 2.73 -20.45
C PRO A 141 -5.14 4.08 -21.14
N LEU A 142 -4.09 4.61 -21.77
CA LEU A 142 -4.12 5.82 -22.60
C LEU A 142 -4.88 5.61 -23.91
N ASP A 143 -4.90 4.38 -24.43
CA ASP A 143 -5.53 4.01 -25.71
C ASP A 143 -6.96 3.48 -25.54
N ARG A 144 -7.33 3.03 -24.32
CA ARG A 144 -8.67 2.57 -23.95
C ARG A 144 -9.24 3.40 -22.81
N HIS A 145 -9.61 4.64 -23.14
CA HIS A 145 -10.24 5.56 -22.21
C HIS A 145 -11.50 4.94 -21.57
N GLY A 146 -11.45 4.71 -20.26
CA GLY A 146 -12.60 4.29 -19.45
C GLY A 146 -12.50 2.89 -18.83
N GLN A 147 -11.51 2.08 -19.21
CA GLN A 147 -11.26 0.78 -18.58
C GLN A 147 -10.11 0.88 -17.58
N THR A 148 -10.24 0.16 -16.46
CA THR A 148 -9.18 -0.02 -15.48
C THR A 148 -8.59 -1.40 -15.70
N GLU A 149 -7.27 -1.50 -15.78
CA GLU A 149 -6.55 -2.72 -16.07
C GLU A 149 -5.59 -3.07 -14.92
N ALA A 150 -5.42 -4.36 -14.68
CA ALA A 150 -4.53 -4.86 -13.64
C ALA A 150 -3.06 -4.66 -14.05
N CYS A 151 -2.25 -4.11 -13.14
CA CYS A 151 -0.85 -3.80 -13.40
C CYS A 151 0.09 -4.49 -12.42
N LEU A 152 1.29 -4.80 -12.90
CA LEU A 152 2.44 -5.24 -12.12
C LEU A 152 3.58 -4.22 -12.32
N TRP A 153 4.21 -3.83 -11.23
CA TRP A 153 5.35 -2.93 -11.22
C TRP A 153 6.57 -3.61 -10.64
N GLY A 154 7.71 -3.48 -11.33
CA GLY A 154 8.98 -4.00 -10.88
C GLY A 154 9.87 -2.92 -10.26
N PRO A 155 10.90 -3.34 -9.49
CA PRO A 155 11.78 -2.43 -8.73
C PRO A 155 12.57 -1.44 -9.61
N ASN A 156 12.68 -1.68 -10.91
CA ASN A 156 13.43 -0.83 -11.86
C ASN A 156 12.52 0.13 -12.65
N SER A 157 11.44 0.63 -12.05
CA SER A 157 10.43 1.43 -12.75
C SER A 157 9.95 0.73 -14.03
N THR A 158 9.65 -0.55 -13.92
CA THR A 158 9.03 -1.33 -15.01
C THR A 158 7.57 -1.50 -14.69
N CYS A 159 6.71 -1.44 -15.70
CA CYS A 159 5.27 -1.69 -15.55
C CYS A 159 4.81 -2.64 -16.64
N TRP A 160 4.04 -3.64 -16.25
CA TRP A 160 3.38 -4.58 -17.13
C TRP A 160 1.87 -4.51 -16.93
N ASN A 161 1.12 -4.51 -18.04
CA ASN A 161 -0.28 -4.85 -18.01
C ASN A 161 -0.40 -6.36 -17.86
N LEU A 162 -1.11 -6.82 -16.83
CA LEU A 162 -1.26 -8.26 -16.57
C LEU A 162 -2.10 -8.95 -17.66
N ASN A 163 -2.94 -8.21 -18.39
CA ASN A 163 -3.67 -8.77 -19.52
C ASN A 163 -2.76 -9.13 -20.71
N ASP A 164 -1.56 -8.55 -20.80
CA ASP A 164 -0.57 -8.92 -21.83
C ASP A 164 0.18 -10.22 -21.47
N LEU A 165 -0.04 -10.76 -20.26
CA LEU A 165 0.65 -11.94 -19.73
C LEU A 165 -0.25 -13.19 -19.61
N ILE A 166 -1.54 -13.06 -19.93
CA ILE A 166 -2.50 -14.18 -19.91
C ILE A 166 -2.81 -14.64 -21.34
N ASP A 167 -2.77 -15.95 -21.58
CA ASP A 167 -2.96 -16.52 -22.91
C ASP A 167 -4.43 -16.84 -23.19
N ASN A 168 -5.08 -16.10 -24.10
CA ASN A 168 -6.37 -16.44 -24.73
C ASN A 168 -7.52 -16.84 -23.77
N GLU A 169 -7.49 -16.35 -22.53
CA GLU A 169 -8.59 -16.56 -21.60
C GLU A 169 -9.73 -15.58 -21.90
N PRO A 170 -11.01 -15.99 -21.80
CA PRO A 170 -12.15 -15.10 -21.98
C PRO A 170 -12.35 -14.19 -20.75
N VAL A 171 -11.26 -13.72 -20.14
CA VAL A 171 -11.25 -12.87 -18.97
C VAL A 171 -10.42 -11.62 -19.25
N HIS A 172 -10.86 -10.52 -18.66
CA HIS A 172 -10.09 -9.29 -18.63
C HIS A 172 -9.85 -8.90 -17.17
N LEU A 173 -8.58 -8.84 -16.77
CA LEU A 173 -8.13 -8.49 -15.44
C LEU A 173 -8.25 -6.97 -15.26
N ARG A 174 -9.14 -6.58 -14.35
CA ARG A 174 -9.43 -5.17 -14.09
C ARG A 174 -8.52 -4.59 -13.02
N ARG A 175 -8.24 -5.33 -11.96
CA ARG A 175 -7.38 -4.84 -10.86
C ARG A 175 -6.72 -6.00 -10.13
N ALA A 176 -5.41 -5.91 -9.96
CA ALA A 176 -4.68 -6.79 -9.07
C ALA A 176 -4.81 -6.28 -7.62
N THR A 177 -5.02 -7.21 -6.69
CA THR A 177 -5.43 -6.93 -5.31
C THR A 177 -4.45 -7.45 -4.27
N ALA A 178 -3.65 -8.46 -4.61
CA ALA A 178 -2.63 -9.01 -3.73
C ALA A 178 -1.53 -9.67 -4.56
N ILE A 179 -0.32 -9.70 -4.02
CA ILE A 179 0.83 -10.43 -4.57
C ILE A 179 1.63 -11.10 -3.44
N ASN A 180 2.11 -12.32 -3.67
CA ASN A 180 3.02 -12.99 -2.73
C ASN A 180 4.47 -13.05 -3.26
N ASP A 181 5.39 -13.53 -2.41
CA ASP A 181 6.81 -13.65 -2.75
C ASP A 181 7.11 -14.70 -3.83
N ALA A 182 6.18 -15.64 -4.07
CA ALA A 182 6.26 -16.58 -5.18
C ALA A 182 5.83 -15.94 -6.53
N GLY A 183 5.36 -14.68 -6.51
CA GLY A 183 4.86 -13.97 -7.67
C GLY A 183 3.42 -14.33 -8.08
N TRP A 184 2.67 -15.03 -7.22
CA TRP A 184 1.25 -15.27 -7.46
C TRP A 184 0.46 -14.00 -7.18
N ILE A 185 -0.45 -13.68 -8.11
CA ILE A 185 -1.26 -12.46 -8.07
C ILE A 185 -2.73 -12.82 -8.01
N ALA A 186 -3.45 -12.22 -7.06
CA ALA A 186 -4.92 -12.25 -7.03
C ALA A 186 -5.49 -11.01 -7.71
N ALA A 187 -6.45 -11.18 -8.63
CA ALA A 187 -7.05 -10.07 -9.37
C ALA A 187 -8.56 -10.22 -9.52
N ASP A 188 -9.27 -9.09 -9.59
CA ASP A 188 -10.66 -9.04 -10.04
C ASP A 188 -10.73 -8.89 -11.56
N SER A 189 -11.69 -9.58 -12.18
CA SER A 189 -11.85 -9.67 -13.63
C SER A 189 -13.32 -9.62 -14.05
N TYR A 190 -13.54 -9.42 -15.35
CA TYR A 190 -14.83 -9.66 -16.00
C TYR A 190 -14.66 -10.64 -17.15
N LEU A 191 -15.72 -11.37 -17.47
CA LEU A 191 -15.76 -12.21 -18.65
C LEU A 191 -15.90 -11.33 -19.89
N LEU A 192 -15.09 -11.61 -20.90
CA LEU A 192 -15.34 -11.11 -22.24
C LEU A 192 -16.51 -11.92 -22.79
N GLU A 193 -17.66 -11.28 -23.00
CA GLU A 193 -18.77 -11.94 -23.68
C GLU A 193 -18.27 -12.46 -25.02
N SER A 194 -18.48 -13.76 -25.27
CA SER A 194 -18.29 -14.29 -26.62
C SER A 194 -19.18 -13.46 -27.54
N ILE A 195 -18.59 -12.67 -28.42
CA ILE A 195 -19.27 -12.22 -29.63
C ILE A 195 -19.72 -13.51 -30.30
N GLY A 196 -21.01 -13.83 -30.13
CA GLY A 196 -21.59 -15.02 -30.72
C GLY A 196 -21.34 -14.96 -32.21
N GLU A 197 -20.68 -15.97 -32.74
CA GLU A 197 -20.67 -16.21 -34.18
C GLU A 197 -22.13 -16.41 -34.59
N SER A 198 -22.70 -15.38 -35.23
CA SER A 198 -24.00 -15.43 -35.90
C SER A 198 -23.84 -15.95 -37.32
#